data_AF-A0AAN8U140-F1
#
_entry.id   AF-A0AAN8U140-F1
#
_cell.length_a   1.000
_cell.length_b   1.000
_cell.length_c   1.000
_cell.angle_alpha   90.00
_cell.angle_beta   90.00
_cell.angle_gamma   90.00
#
_symmetry.space_group_name_H-M   'P 1'
#
loop_
_entity.id
_entity.type
_entity.pdbx_description
1 polymer ?
#
loop_
_entity_poly.entity_id
_entity_poly.type
_entity_poly.pdbx_seq_one_letter_code
_entity_poly.pdbx_strand_id
1 'polypeptide(L)' 'MRGGRKNLKRAVEEEFLTLQKGQSIMQVLDLRGSNIIQVRDAKGETSLAIFPAKFQKSMRMKTDLIWQSCCG' A
#
# COMPACT_ATOMS: atom_id res chain seq x y z
N MET A 1 -26.93 -15.45 -22.11
CA MET A 1 -26.88 -15.65 -20.64
C MET A 1 -25.64 -16.46 -20.27
N ARG A 2 -25.02 -16.11 -19.13
CA ARG A 2 -24.08 -16.89 -18.28
C ARG A 2 -22.74 -17.37 -18.89
N GLY A 3 -21.67 -16.60 -18.66
CA GLY A 3 -20.31 -17.12 -18.82
C GLY A 3 -19.15 -16.30 -18.22
N GLY A 4 -19.39 -15.16 -17.58
CA GLY A 4 -18.31 -14.19 -17.29
C GLY A 4 -18.08 -13.82 -15.82
N ARG A 5 -18.50 -14.64 -14.84
CA ARG A 5 -18.37 -14.31 -13.40
C ARG A 5 -17.91 -15.50 -12.53
N LYS A 6 -16.96 -16.31 -13.01
CA LYS A 6 -16.35 -17.36 -12.16
C LYS A 6 -14.98 -17.00 -11.60
N ASN A 7 -14.23 -16.10 -12.27
CA ASN A 7 -12.85 -15.78 -11.86
C ASN A 7 -12.72 -14.54 -10.95
N LEU A 8 -13.75 -13.70 -10.84
CA LEU A 8 -13.72 -12.54 -9.93
C LEU A 8 -13.78 -12.97 -8.44
N LYS A 9 -14.39 -14.13 -8.15
CA LYS A 9 -14.57 -14.59 -6.77
C LYS A 9 -13.39 -15.42 -6.23
N ARG A 10 -12.51 -15.94 -7.09
CA ARG A 10 -11.45 -16.88 -6.69
C ARG A 10 -10.10 -16.21 -6.44
N ALA A 11 -9.86 -15.01 -6.98
CA ALA A 11 -8.72 -14.19 -6.59
C ALA A 11 -8.98 -13.37 -5.31
N VAL A 12 -10.19 -13.49 -4.75
CA VAL A 12 -10.60 -13.03 -3.41
C VAL A 12 -10.63 -14.22 -2.45
N GLU A 13 -9.98 -15.33 -2.77
CA GLU A 13 -9.50 -16.24 -1.71
C GLU A 13 -8.29 -15.56 -1.09
N GLU A 14 -8.62 -14.82 -0.04
CA GLU A 14 -7.83 -13.99 0.84
C GLU A 14 -6.40 -14.53 1.05
N GLU A 15 -5.46 -14.12 0.21
CA GLU A 15 -4.06 -14.16 0.57
C GLU A 15 -3.86 -13.04 1.61
N PHE A 16 -4.22 -13.34 2.86
CA PHE A 16 -3.97 -12.46 3.99
C PHE A 16 -2.46 -12.33 4.12
N LEU A 17 -1.93 -11.21 3.63
CA LEU A 17 -0.56 -10.82 3.93
C LEU A 17 -0.49 -10.49 5.42
N THR A 18 0.04 -11.43 6.20
CA THR A 18 0.32 -11.21 7.61
C THR A 18 1.52 -10.27 7.72
N LEU A 19 1.37 -9.21 8.53
CA LEU A 19 2.45 -8.28 8.78
C LEU A 19 3.59 -9.00 9.49
N GLN A 20 4.79 -8.96 8.92
CA GLN A 20 5.98 -9.46 9.58
C GLN A 20 6.44 -8.49 10.67
N LYS A 21 7.23 -8.99 11.62
CA LYS A 21 7.83 -8.16 12.67
C LYS A 21 8.63 -7.02 12.01
N GLY A 22 8.34 -5.78 12.40
CA GLY A 22 8.97 -4.58 11.84
C GLY A 22 8.23 -3.97 10.65
N GLN A 23 7.17 -4.61 10.15
CA GLN A 23 6.27 -4.00 9.18
C GLN A 23 5.11 -3.31 9.88
N SER A 24 4.65 -2.21 9.28
CA SER A 24 3.48 -1.47 9.73
C SER A 24 2.64 -1.04 8.54
N ILE A 25 1.32 -0.94 8.79
CA ILE A 25 0.35 -0.38 7.86
C ILE A 25 0.25 1.12 8.15
N MET A 26 0.40 1.92 7.10
CA MET A 26 0.30 3.38 7.19
C MET A 26 -0.62 3.91 6.08
N GLN A 27 -1.31 5.01 6.33
CA GLN A 27 -2.12 5.71 5.34
C GLN A 27 -1.28 6.78 4.64
N VAL A 28 -1.31 6.83 3.31
CA VAL A 28 -0.67 7.90 2.54
C VAL A 28 -1.54 9.15 2.58
N LEU A 29 -0.98 10.22 3.13
CA LEU A 29 -1.64 11.53 3.21
C LEU A 29 -1.29 12.42 2.02
N ASP A 30 -0.02 12.45 1.61
CA ASP A 30 0.46 13.38 0.58
C ASP A 30 1.67 12.82 -0.18
N LEU A 31 1.80 13.22 -1.44
CA LEU A 31 2.93 12.90 -2.31
C LEU A 31 3.79 14.16 -2.45
N ARG A 32 4.90 14.24 -1.71
CA ARG A 32 5.74 15.45 -1.64
C ARG A 32 6.69 15.61 -2.83
N GLY A 33 6.70 14.67 -3.77
CA GLY A 33 7.71 14.57 -4.83
C GLY A 33 8.97 13.86 -4.34
N SER A 34 10.04 13.80 -5.13
CA SER A 34 11.33 13.32 -4.62
C SER A 34 11.51 11.80 -4.65
N ASN A 35 10.44 11.03 -4.48
CA ASN A 35 10.38 9.71 -3.82
C ASN A 35 10.00 9.77 -2.34
N ILE A 36 9.48 10.91 -1.86
CA ILE A 36 9.06 11.10 -0.47
C ILE A 36 7.53 11.17 -0.41
N ILE A 37 6.98 10.41 0.53
CA ILE A 37 5.55 10.40 0.83
C ILE A 37 5.32 10.75 2.29
N GLN A 38 4.24 11.49 2.56
CA GLN A 38 3.77 11.72 3.90
C GLN A 38 2.77 10.63 4.28
N VAL A 39 3.01 9.98 5.41
CA VAL A 39 2.22 8.84 5.86
C VAL A 39 1.77 9.03 7.30
N ARG A 40 0.62 8.44 7.65
CA ARG A 40 0.07 8.39 8.99
C ARG A 40 -0.02 6.96 9.47
N ASP A 41 0.48 6.67 10.66
CA ASP A 41 0.38 5.34 11.26
C ASP A 41 -1.01 5.08 11.89
N ALA A 42 -1.22 3.87 12.41
CA ALA A 42 -2.47 3.51 13.10
C ALA A 42 -2.72 4.30 14.40
N LYS A 43 -1.70 4.94 14.97
CA LYS A 43 -1.80 5.79 16.17
C LYS A 43 -2.13 7.25 15.82
N GLY A 44 -2.13 7.61 14.54
CA GLY A 44 -2.34 8.96 14.04
C GLY A 44 -1.06 9.79 13.90
N GLU A 45 0.10 9.22 14.19
CA GLU A 45 1.39 9.88 14.07
C GLU A 45 1.77 10.04 12.60
N THR A 46 2.22 11.23 12.23
CA THR A 46 2.56 11.55 10.84
C THR A 46 4.07 11.54 10.66
N SER A 47 4.54 10.80 9.67
CA SER A 47 5.96 10.63 9.34
C SER A 47 6.20 10.83 7.85
N LEU A 48 7.47 11.03 7.47
CA LEU A 48 7.92 10.99 6.08
C LEU A 48 8.53 9.64 5.78
N ALA A 49 8.16 9.03 4.66
CA ALA A 49 8.70 7.76 4.20
C ALA A 49 9.24 7.87 2.78
N ILE A 50 10.23 7.03 2.47
CA ILE A 50 10.80 6.92 1.12
C ILE A 50 9.98 5.90 0.34
N PHE A 51 9.43 6.32 -0.79
CA PHE A 51 8.81 5.47 -1.78
C PHE A 51 9.89 4.78 -2.63
N PRO A 52 9.96 3.43 -2.63
CA PRO A 52 10.97 2.70 -3.37
C PRO A 52 10.93 3.01 -4.87
N ALA A 53 12.07 3.38 -5.43
CA ALA A 53 12.19 3.77 -6.84
C ALA A 53 11.69 2.70 -7.82
N LYS A 54 11.81 1.42 -7.45
CA LYS A 54 11.33 0.26 -8.24
C LYS A 54 9.83 0.29 -8.54
N PHE A 55 9.02 0.98 -7.73
CA PHE A 55 7.57 1.06 -7.91
C PHE A 55 7.11 2.34 -8.61
N GLN A 56 8.01 3.29 -8.92
CA GLN A 56 7.67 4.58 -9.53
C GLN A 56 6.99 4.47 -10.90
N LYS A 57 7.34 3.45 -11.69
CA LYS A 57 6.79 3.25 -13.04
C LYS A 57 5.60 2.29 -13.09
N SER A 58 5.51 1.36 -12.14
CA SER A 58 4.54 0.26 -12.15
C SER A 58 3.37 0.45 -11.19
N MET A 59 3.50 1.32 -10.19
CA MET A 59 2.48 1.55 -9.17
C MET A 59 2.02 3.01 -9.21
N ARG A 60 0.77 3.24 -9.62
CA ARG A 60 0.13 4.55 -9.46
C ARG A 60 -0.46 4.65 -8.06
N MET A 61 0.20 5.44 -7.22
CA MET A 61 -0.36 5.79 -5.92
C MET A 61 -1.36 6.93 -6.06
N LYS A 62 -2.47 6.83 -5.34
CA LYS A 62 -3.38 7.93 -5.03
C LYS A 62 -3.30 8.20 -3.53
N THR A 63 -3.61 9.43 -3.13
CA THR A 63 -3.93 9.75 -1.73
C THR A 63 -5.05 8.83 -1.25
N ASP A 64 -5.00 8.40 0.02
CA ASP A 64 -5.86 7.37 0.65
C ASP A 64 -5.50 5.89 0.40
N LEU A 65 -4.32 5.59 -0.15
CA LEU A 65 -3.82 4.22 -0.19
C LEU A 65 -3.12 3.79 1.10
N ILE A 66 -3.19 2.49 1.38
CA ILE A 66 -2.41 1.84 2.44
C ILE A 66 -0.99 1.57 1.93
N TRP A 67 0.00 2.07 2.67
CA TRP A 67 1.42 1.83 2.48
C TRP A 67 1.92 0.84 3.53
N GLN A 68 2.61 -0.22 3.07
CA GLN A 68 3.32 -1.14 3.95
C GLN A 68 4.78 -0.69 4.04
N SER A 69 5.22 -0.30 5.24
CA SER A 69 6.63 0.01 5.45
C SER A 69 7.45 -1.29 5.53
N CYS A 70 8.39 -1.50 4.60
CA CYS A 70 9.50 -2.42 4.83
C CYS A 70 10.57 -1.65 5.61
N CYS A 71 10.54 -1.74 6.94
CA CYS A 71 11.72 -1.38 7.73
C CYS A 71 12.70 -2.55 7.61
N GLY A 72 13.79 -2.31 6.89
CA GLY A 72 14.99 -3.14 6.85
C GLY A 72 16.19 -2.23 7.04
#